data_AF-A0A959NSG7-F1
#
_entry.id   AF-A0A959NSG7-F1
#
_cell.length_a   1.000
_cell.length_b   1.000
_cell.length_c   1.000
_cell.angle_alpha   90.00
_cell.angle_beta   90.00
_cell.angle_gamma   90.00
#
_symmetry.space_group_name_H-M   'P 1'
#
loop_
_entity.id
_entity.type
_entity.pdbx_description
1 polymer ?
#
loop_
_entity_poly.entity_id
_entity_poly.type
_entity_poly.pdbx_seq_one_letter_code
_entity_poly.pdbx_strand_id
1 'polypeptide(L)'
;MIELRFNALKANGQTISGTISAPNFSAGKKKIQELVSKHGLKTKYIEKKSTFIFKVRKGNEKPFSGEQKAFNKLEVTQALTKLGYQVVSVNKKLLNFNMK
;
A
#
# COMPACT_ATOMS: atom_id res chain seq x y z
N MET A 1 -13.57 -6.95 -2.99
CA MET A 1 -12.61 -7.44 -1.96
C MET A 1 -11.47 -6.44 -1.81
N ILE A 2 -10.84 -6.40 -0.64
CA ILE A 2 -9.64 -5.59 -0.37
C ILE A 2 -8.40 -6.48 -0.28
N GLU A 3 -7.25 -5.92 -0.65
CA GLU A 3 -5.94 -6.55 -0.43
C GLU A 3 -5.27 -5.91 0.80
N LEU A 4 -4.78 -6.76 1.70
CA LEU A 4 -3.98 -6.35 2.85
C LEU A 4 -2.59 -6.97 2.75
N ARG A 5 -1.56 -6.22 3.13
CA ARG A 5 -0.22 -6.73 3.38
C ARG A 5 0.05 -6.68 4.87
N PHE A 6 0.56 -7.77 5.43
CA PHE A 6 1.03 -7.80 6.80
C PHE A 6 2.54 -7.95 6.82
N ASN A 7 3.14 -7.44 7.88
CA ASN A 7 4.54 -7.62 8.22
C ASN A 7 4.59 -8.16 9.66
N ALA A 8 5.36 -9.22 9.88
CA ALA A 8 5.43 -9.91 11.16
C ALA A 8 6.87 -10.34 11.47
N LEU A 9 7.18 -10.53 12.75
CA LEU A 9 8.48 -10.97 13.25
C LEU A 9 8.38 -12.40 13.79
N LYS A 10 9.34 -13.24 13.43
CA LYS A 10 9.60 -14.51 14.11
C LYS A 10 10.30 -14.28 15.46
N ALA A 11 10.29 -15.28 16.32
CA ALA A 11 11.03 -15.27 17.59
C ALA A 11 12.55 -15.02 17.40
N ASN A 12 13.12 -15.47 16.27
CA ASN A 12 14.53 -15.25 15.91
C ASN A 12 14.83 -13.87 15.29
N GLY A 13 13.87 -12.94 15.29
CA GLY A 13 14.03 -11.60 14.73
C GLY A 13 13.84 -11.50 13.21
N GLN A 14 13.68 -12.62 12.49
CA GLN A 14 13.43 -12.58 11.05
C GLN A 14 12.08 -11.92 10.75
N THR A 15 12.07 -10.99 9.79
CA THR A 15 10.86 -10.34 9.30
C THR A 15 10.23 -11.17 8.17
N ILE A 16 8.92 -11.41 8.26
CA ILE A 16 8.11 -12.05 7.23
C ILE A 16 7.05 -11.05 6.75
N SER A 17 6.79 -11.02 5.46
CA SER A 17 5.66 -10.31 4.88
C SER A 17 4.78 -11.25 4.07
N GLY A 18 3.48 -10.99 4.07
CA GLY A 18 2.53 -11.72 3.22
C GLY A 18 1.35 -10.83 2.83
N THR A 19 0.63 -11.24 1.79
CA THR A 19 -0.56 -10.55 1.30
C THR A 19 -1.77 -11.46 1.39
N ILE A 20 -2.92 -10.89 1.78
CA ILE A 20 -4.21 -11.60 1.79
C ILE A 20 -5.31 -10.76 1.15
N SER A 21 -6.28 -11.45 0.57
CA SER A 21 -7.55 -10.85 0.13
C SER A 21 -8.61 -11.09 1.19
N ALA A 22 -9.41 -10.06 1.47
CA ALA A 22 -10.48 -10.11 2.47
C ALA A 22 -11.69 -9.27 2.03
N PRO A 23 -12.90 -9.54 2.55
CA PRO A 23 -14.08 -8.73 2.24
C PRO A 23 -13.98 -7.31 2.82
N ASN A 24 -13.41 -7.17 4.02
CA ASN A 24 -13.20 -5.90 4.70
C ASN A 24 -11.97 -5.95 5.62
N PHE A 25 -11.60 -4.81 6.22
CA PHE A 25 -10.39 -4.69 7.03
C PHE A 25 -10.46 -5.52 8.31
N SER A 26 -11.63 -5.56 8.97
CA SER A 26 -11.82 -6.34 10.20
C SER A 26 -11.63 -7.83 9.96
N ALA A 27 -12.29 -8.37 8.93
CA ALA A 27 -12.16 -9.77 8.53
C ALA A 27 -10.72 -10.13 8.14
N GLY A 28 -10.04 -9.25 7.39
CA GLY A 28 -8.65 -9.44 7.02
C GLY A 28 -7.70 -9.39 8.22
N LYS A 29 -7.89 -8.43 9.15
CA LYS A 29 -7.10 -8.32 10.37
C LYS A 29 -7.25 -9.57 11.23
N LYS A 30 -8.47 -10.08 11.41
CA LYS A 30 -8.74 -11.34 12.13
C LYS A 30 -7.97 -12.51 11.51
N LYS A 31 -8.06 -12.68 10.18
CA LYS A 31 -7.36 -13.74 9.45
C LYS A 31 -5.82 -13.63 9.58
N ILE A 32 -5.27 -12.41 9.56
CA ILE A 32 -3.84 -12.17 9.78
C ILE A 32 -3.45 -12.56 11.21
N GLN A 33 -4.24 -12.17 12.21
CA GLN A 33 -3.97 -12.50 13.61
C GLN A 33 -3.99 -14.01 13.85
N GLU A 34 -4.96 -14.74 13.29
CA GLU A 34 -5.03 -16.20 13.38
C GLU A 34 -3.78 -16.86 12.77
N LEU A 35 -3.34 -16.40 11.60
CA LEU A 35 -2.14 -16.89 10.93
C LEU A 35 -0.88 -16.61 11.78
N VAL A 36 -0.74 -15.38 12.25
CA VAL A 36 0.41 -14.95 13.04
C VAL A 36 0.51 -15.74 14.34
N SER A 37 -0.60 -15.91 15.06
CA SER A 37 -0.65 -16.70 16.30
C SER A 37 -0.35 -18.18 16.04
N LYS A 38 -0.94 -18.78 15.00
CA LYS A 38 -0.70 -20.18 14.63
C LYS A 38 0.77 -20.49 14.35
N HIS A 39 1.53 -19.51 13.87
CA HIS A 39 2.94 -19.66 13.51
C HIS A 39 3.91 -19.02 14.52
N GLY A 40 3.44 -18.63 15.71
CA GLY A 40 4.29 -18.02 16.75
C GLY A 40 4.96 -16.71 16.31
N LEU A 41 4.32 -15.98 15.40
CA LEU A 41 4.80 -14.70 14.88
C LEU A 41 4.25 -13.54 15.72
N LYS A 42 4.85 -12.36 15.60
CA LYS A 42 4.31 -11.10 16.14
C LYS A 42 4.05 -10.11 15.00
N THR A 43 2.80 -9.67 14.83
CA THR A 43 2.47 -8.67 13.79
C THR A 43 3.15 -7.34 14.12
N LYS A 44 3.86 -6.75 13.15
CA LYS A 44 4.46 -5.42 13.26
C LYS A 44 3.53 -4.35 12.72
N TYR A 45 3.03 -4.52 11.50
CA TYR A 45 2.07 -3.62 10.87
C TYR A 45 1.23 -4.33 9.81
N ILE A 46 0.07 -3.74 9.50
CA ILE A 46 -0.83 -4.19 8.44
C ILE A 46 -1.16 -2.97 7.57
N GLU A 47 -0.91 -3.08 6.27
CA GLU A 47 -1.19 -2.06 5.26
C GLU A 47 -2.37 -2.51 4.40
N LYS A 48 -3.30 -1.59 4.13
CA LYS A 48 -4.38 -1.80 3.17
C LYS A 48 -3.98 -1.20 1.82
N LYS A 49 -4.01 -2.02 0.76
CA LYS A 49 -3.83 -1.52 -0.61
C LYS A 49 -4.89 -0.47 -0.90
N SER A 50 -4.43 0.71 -1.27
CA SER A 50 -5.25 1.91 -1.43
C SER A 50 -4.91 2.56 -2.76
N THR A 51 -5.84 3.33 -3.30
CA THR A 51 -5.57 4.17 -4.47
C THR A 51 -4.85 5.44 -4.02
N PHE A 52 -3.80 5.81 -4.75
CA PHE A 52 -3.06 7.06 -4.61
C PHE A 52 -3.22 7.88 -5.88
N ILE A 53 -3.47 9.18 -5.72
CA ILE A 53 -3.41 10.15 -6.81
C ILE A 53 -2.00 10.72 -6.79
N PHE A 54 -1.32 10.67 -7.93
CA PHE A 54 0.00 11.26 -8.11
C PHE A 54 -0.05 12.40 -9.11
N LYS A 55 0.91 13.32 -8.99
CA LYS A 55 1.26 14.33 -9.99
C LYS A 55 2.75 14.22 -10.28
N VAL A 56 3.10 14.11 -11.55
CA VAL A 56 4.48 13.91 -12.02
C VAL A 56 4.82 14.80 -13.20
N ARG A 57 6.11 14.97 -13.46
CA ARG A 57 6.66 15.68 -14.62
C ARG A 57 7.73 14.82 -15.29
N LYS A 58 7.79 14.84 -16.61
CA LYS A 58 8.87 14.21 -17.39
C LYS A 58 9.69 15.30 -18.09
N GLY A 59 10.92 15.50 -17.63
CA GLY A 59 11.78 16.58 -18.14
C GLY A 59 11.08 17.94 -18.12
N ASN A 60 11.04 18.62 -19.27
CA ASN A 60 10.42 19.93 -19.42
C ASN A 60 8.92 19.90 -19.77
N GLU A 61 8.32 18.73 -19.93
CA GLU A 61 6.89 18.59 -20.25
C GLU A 61 5.99 19.19 -19.16
N LYS A 62 4.72 19.46 -19.51
CA LYS A 62 3.72 19.89 -18.54
C LYS A 62 3.46 18.74 -17.53
N PRO A 63 3.34 19.04 -16.22
CA PRO A 63 3.00 18.02 -15.25
C PRO A 63 1.64 17.39 -15.53
N PHE A 64 1.52 16.08 -15.32
CA PHE A 64 0.27 15.35 -15.44
C PHE A 64 -0.04 14.57 -14.16
N SER A 65 -1.29 14.20 -13.98
CA SER A 65 -1.77 13.45 -12.82
C SER A 65 -2.29 12.07 -13.23
N GLY A 66 -2.24 11.12 -12.31
CA GLY A 66 -2.76 9.78 -12.51
C GLY A 66 -3.09 9.09 -11.19
N GLU A 67 -3.63 7.88 -11.29
CA GLU A 67 -3.97 7.05 -10.14
C GLU A 67 -3.16 5.75 -10.14
N GLN A 68 -2.69 5.33 -8.97
CA GLN A 68 -1.99 4.06 -8.78
C GLN A 68 -2.46 3.38 -7.50
N LYS A 69 -2.73 2.08 -7.56
CA LYS A 69 -2.97 1.27 -6.35
C LYS A 69 -1.64 0.80 -5.77
N ALA A 70 -1.42 1.02 -4.48
CA ALA A 70 -0.22 0.60 -3.75
C ALA A 70 -0.53 0.37 -2.27
N PHE A 71 0.40 -0.22 -1.52
CA PHE A 71 0.24 -0.38 -0.07
C PHE A 71 0.61 0.90 0.68
N ASN A 72 1.55 1.68 0.15
CA ASN A 72 1.93 2.97 0.72
C ASN A 72 2.39 3.98 -0.35
N LYS A 73 2.54 5.24 0.09
CA LYS A 73 2.98 6.37 -0.75
C LYS A 73 4.39 6.18 -1.31
N LEU A 74 5.26 5.52 -0.54
CA LEU A 74 6.66 5.33 -0.90
C LEU A 74 6.80 4.42 -2.14
N GLU A 75 6.02 3.35 -2.22
CA GLU A 75 5.99 2.46 -3.38
C GLU A 75 5.64 3.19 -4.68
N VAL A 76 4.61 4.04 -4.63
CA VAL A 76 4.20 4.85 -5.79
C VAL A 76 5.33 5.80 -6.20
N THR A 77 5.92 6.48 -5.22
CA THR A 77 7.02 7.43 -5.45
C THR A 77 8.22 6.73 -6.08
N GLN A 78 8.66 5.62 -5.50
CA GLN A 78 9.80 4.84 -5.99
C GLN A 78 9.56 4.28 -7.39
N ALA A 79 8.35 3.77 -7.67
CA ALA A 79 8.02 3.27 -9.00
C ALA A 79 8.06 4.39 -10.05
N LEU A 80 7.46 5.55 -9.77
CA LEU A 80 7.46 6.70 -10.69
C LEU A 80 8.88 7.25 -10.91
N THR A 81 9.69 7.37 -9.85
CA THR A 81 11.08 7.80 -9.98
C THR A 81 11.91 6.81 -10.80
N LYS A 82 11.73 5.49 -10.62
CA LYS A 82 12.39 4.47 -11.45
C LYS A 82 12.02 4.56 -12.93
N LEU A 83 10.83 5.05 -13.24
CA LEU A 83 10.38 5.31 -14.61
C LEU A 83 10.88 6.64 -15.19
N GLY A 84 11.73 7.38 -14.45
CA GLY A 84 12.30 8.65 -14.90
C GLY A 84 11.39 9.86 -14.71
N TYR A 85 10.32 9.73 -13.91
CA TYR A 85 9.45 10.86 -13.58
C TYR A 85 9.95 11.62 -12.36
N GLN A 86 9.87 12.95 -12.42
CA GLN A 86 9.96 13.81 -11.24
C GLN A 86 8.61 13.83 -10.53
N VAL A 87 8.58 13.36 -9.28
CA VAL A 87 7.37 13.31 -8.47
C VAL A 87 7.09 14.67 -7.85
N VAL A 88 5.95 15.27 -8.21
CA VAL A 88 5.49 16.55 -7.63
C VAL A 88 4.66 16.29 -6.38
N SER A 89 3.73 15.33 -6.44
CA SER A 89 2.95 14.93 -5.27
C SER A 89 2.43 13.50 -5.40
N VAL A 90 2.21 12.85 -4.25
CA VAL A 90 1.51 11.57 -4.14
C VAL A 90 0.67 11.64 -2.88
N ASN A 91 -0.64 11.49 -3.01
CA ASN A 91 -1.59 11.56 -1.90
C ASN A 91 -2.56 10.37 -1.95
N LYS A 92 -2.89 9.83 -0.79
CA LYS A 92 -3.88 8.75 -0.69
C LYS A 92 -5.24 9.32 -1.08
N LYS A 93 -5.96 8.64 -1.97
CA LYS A 93 -7.33 9.00 -2.34
C LYS A 93 -8.24 8.66 -1.15
N LEU A 94 -8.71 9.70 -0.46
CA LEU A 94 -9.54 9.55 0.75
C LEU A 94 -11.03 9.42 0.40
N LEU A 95 -11.49 10.13 -0.62
CA LEU A 95 -12.89 10.20 -1.03
C LEU A 95 -12.96 10.20 -2.56
N ASN A 96 -13.89 9.42 -3.13
CA ASN A 96 -14.27 9.52 -4.53
C ASN A 96 -15.32 10.64 -4.65
N PHE A 97 -14.92 11.90 -4.45
CA PHE A 97 -15.83 13.00 -4.77
C PHE A 97 -15.91 13.11 -6.29
N ASN A 98 -16.93 12.46 -6.85
CA ASN A 98 -17.43 12.75 -8.18
C ASN A 98 -18.59 13.73 -7.97
N MET A 99 -18.29 15.03 -7.83
CA MET A 99 -19.30 16.05 -8.05
C MET A 99 -19.56 16.06 -9.55
N LYS A 100 -20.63 15.37 -9.96
CA LYS A 100 -21.26 15.61 -11.27
C LYS A 100 -21.93 16.97 -11.24
#